data_AF-A0A2A5XJ01-F1
#
_entry.id   AF-A0A2A5XJ01-F1
#
_cell.length_a   1.000
_cell.length_b   1.000
_cell.length_c   1.000
_cell.angle_alpha   90.00
_cell.angle_beta   90.00
_cell.angle_gamma   90.00
#
_symmetry.space_group_name_H-M   'P 1'
#
loop_
_entity.id
_entity.type
_entity.pdbx_description
1 polymer ?
#
loop_
_entity_poly.entity_id
_entity_poly.type
_entity_poly.pdbx_seq_one_letter_code
_entity_poly.pdbx_strand_id
1 'polypeptide(L)'
;MKKLKYASIITLLFLCSCSVINPVLTEEEKEKFVLKGDKVLYEGEVVGVFGPMEYEYSNGKFQKEISVVQKSFYYDEMTVKIAHFLSMRFPKSKIEVKVPRDDQLDRF
;
A
#
# COMPACT_ATOMS: atom_id res chain seq x y z
N MET A 1 0.67 27.75 -51.23
CA MET A 1 0.11 27.81 -49.86
C MET A 1 -0.24 26.39 -49.40
N LYS A 2 0.65 25.70 -48.69
CA LYS A 2 0.42 24.32 -48.19
C LYS A 2 1.13 24.11 -46.85
N LYS A 3 0.57 24.65 -45.76
CA LYS A 3 1.03 24.34 -44.40
C LYS A 3 -0.11 24.52 -43.40
N LEU A 4 -1.07 23.60 -43.36
CA LEU A 4 -2.12 23.56 -42.32
C LEU A 4 -2.87 22.21 -42.39
N LYS A 5 -2.19 21.10 -42.12
CA LYS A 5 -2.88 19.79 -41.98
C LYS A 5 -2.31 18.86 -40.90
N TYR A 6 -1.40 19.34 -40.03
CA TYR A 6 -0.78 18.47 -39.01
C TYR A 6 -1.11 18.84 -37.55
N ALA A 7 -1.91 19.89 -37.31
CA ALA A 7 -2.25 20.31 -35.95
C ALA A 7 -3.31 19.40 -35.27
N SER A 8 -4.02 18.55 -36.02
CA SER A 8 -5.13 17.74 -35.48
C SER A 8 -4.71 16.38 -34.90
N ILE A 9 -3.45 15.96 -35.06
CA ILE A 9 -2.98 14.65 -34.56
C ILE A 9 -2.40 14.75 -33.14
N ILE A 10 -1.95 15.94 -32.72
CA ILE A 10 -1.27 16.13 -31.43
C ILE A 10 -2.26 16.16 -30.25
N THR A 11 -3.53 16.53 -30.49
CA THR A 11 -4.55 16.63 -29.43
C THR A 11 -5.14 15.28 -28.99
N LEU A 12 -4.95 14.20 -29.76
CA LEU A 12 -5.55 12.89 -29.45
C LEU A 12 -4.69 12.03 -28.50
N LEU A 13 -3.41 12.38 -28.33
CA LEU A 13 -2.47 11.61 -27.51
C LEU A 13 -2.47 11.97 -26.01
N PHE A 14 -3.27 12.96 -25.59
CA PHE A 14 -3.38 13.39 -24.20
C PHE A 14 -4.56 12.75 -23.44
N LEU A 15 -5.36 11.91 -24.09
CA LEU A 15 -6.47 11.19 -23.47
C LEU A 15 -6.12 9.75 -23.07
N CYS A 16 -4.84 9.41 -22.93
CA CYS A 16 -4.44 8.31 -22.05
C CYS A 16 -4.80 8.71 -20.63
N SER A 17 -6.09 8.57 -20.32
CA SER A 17 -6.65 8.50 -18.98
C SER A 17 -5.64 7.77 -18.10
N CYS A 18 -5.08 8.48 -17.11
CA CYS A 18 -4.71 7.81 -15.89
C CYS A 18 -5.97 7.05 -15.46
N SER A 19 -6.01 5.75 -15.71
CA SER A 19 -6.88 4.86 -14.99
C SER A 19 -6.49 5.04 -13.53
N VAL A 20 -7.19 5.95 -12.86
CA VAL A 20 -7.16 6.05 -11.41
C VAL A 20 -7.66 4.70 -10.96
N ILE A 21 -6.73 3.80 -10.65
CA ILE A 21 -7.01 2.57 -9.95
C ILE A 21 -7.81 3.04 -8.75
N ASN A 22 -9.10 2.70 -8.69
CA ASN A 22 -9.96 3.11 -7.58
C ASN A 22 -9.19 2.84 -6.29
N PRO A 23 -9.05 3.83 -5.39
CA PRO A 23 -8.27 3.61 -4.18
C PRO A 23 -8.90 2.42 -3.46
N VAL A 24 -8.07 1.44 -3.11
CA VAL A 24 -8.52 0.21 -2.42
C VAL A 24 -9.23 0.54 -1.10
N LEU A 25 -8.99 1.74 -0.55
CA LEU A 25 -9.65 2.28 0.63
C LEU A 25 -10.31 3.61 0.30
N THR A 26 -11.60 3.73 0.62
CA THR A 26 -12.31 5.01 0.71
C THR A 26 -11.76 5.88 1.85
N GLU A 27 -12.03 7.19 1.86
CA GLU A 27 -11.64 8.06 2.99
C GLU A 27 -12.25 7.60 4.32
N GLU A 28 -13.53 7.19 4.29
CA GLU A 28 -14.22 6.62 5.46
C GLU A 28 -13.52 5.37 5.99
N GLU A 29 -13.04 4.49 5.12
CA GLU A 29 -12.30 3.30 5.56
C GLU A 29 -10.91 3.62 6.11
N LYS A 30 -10.27 4.70 5.65
CA LYS A 30 -8.97 5.13 6.18
C LYS A 30 -9.08 5.62 7.61
N GLU A 31 -10.16 6.33 7.94
CA GLU A 31 -10.41 6.85 9.29
C GLU A 31 -10.59 5.73 10.33
N LYS A 32 -11.00 4.53 9.87
CA LYS A 32 -11.12 3.34 10.72
C LYS A 32 -9.78 2.74 11.12
N PHE A 33 -8.70 3.08 10.42
CA PHE A 33 -7.36 2.60 10.75
C PHE A 33 -6.68 3.47 11.81
N VAL A 34 -6.04 2.82 12.78
CA VAL A 34 -5.25 3.49 13.81
C VAL A 34 -3.92 2.76 14.01
N LEU A 35 -2.83 3.51 14.13
CA LEU A 35 -1.55 2.97 14.60
C LEU A 35 -1.41 3.20 16.11
N LYS A 36 -1.21 2.14 16.88
CA LYS A 36 -1.02 2.20 18.33
C LYS A 36 0.21 1.39 18.73
N GLY A 37 1.33 2.09 18.91
CA GLY A 37 2.63 1.44 19.17
C GLY A 37 3.05 0.59 17.97
N ASP A 38 3.23 -0.70 18.20
CA ASP A 38 3.54 -1.71 17.18
C ASP A 38 2.29 -2.32 16.54
N LYS A 39 1.08 -1.89 16.89
CA LYS A 39 -0.16 -2.47 16.37
C LYS A 39 -0.80 -1.61 15.29
N VAL A 40 -1.36 -2.28 14.28
CA VAL A 40 -2.28 -1.74 13.29
C VAL A 40 -3.69 -2.17 13.67
N LEU A 41 -4.56 -1.20 13.93
CA LEU A 41 -5.95 -1.43 14.30
C LEU A 41 -6.88 -1.04 13.15
N TYR A 42 -7.99 -1.76 13.00
CA TYR A 42 -9.12 -1.40 12.15
C TYR A 42 -10.39 -1.47 12.98
N GLU A 43 -11.15 -0.38 13.06
CA GLU A 43 -12.36 -0.28 13.92
C GLU A 43 -12.09 -0.64 15.39
N GLY A 44 -10.87 -0.37 15.89
CA GLY A 44 -10.46 -0.66 17.27
C GLY A 44 -9.89 -2.06 17.50
N GLU A 45 -10.03 -2.97 16.53
CA GLU A 45 -9.50 -4.33 16.60
C GLU A 45 -8.10 -4.43 16.01
N VAL A 46 -7.22 -5.22 16.63
CA VAL A 46 -5.87 -5.46 16.11
C VAL A 46 -5.97 -6.34 14.87
N VAL A 47 -5.56 -5.79 13.72
CA VAL A 47 -5.53 -6.50 12.43
C VAL A 47 -4.11 -6.83 11.98
N GLY A 48 -3.09 -6.19 12.55
CA GLY A 48 -1.70 -6.50 12.30
C GLY A 48 -0.76 -5.97 13.38
N VAL A 49 0.44 -6.53 13.44
CA VAL A 49 1.53 -6.11 14.32
C VAL A 49 2.78 -5.90 13.49
N PHE A 50 3.46 -4.78 13.68
CA PHE A 50 4.70 -4.46 12.99
C PHE A 50 5.78 -5.47 13.36
N GLY A 51 6.47 -5.96 12.34
CA GLY A 51 7.75 -6.63 12.49
C GLY A 51 8.89 -5.63 12.73
N PRO A 52 10.13 -6.11 12.79
CA PRO A 52 11.30 -5.26 12.76
C PRO A 52 11.29 -4.31 11.56
N MET A 53 11.84 -3.11 11.74
CA MET A 53 12.11 -2.22 10.61
C MET A 53 13.37 -2.69 9.89
N GLU A 54 13.27 -2.88 8.59
CA GLU A 54 14.33 -3.44 7.76
C GLU A 54 14.75 -2.45 6.67
N TYR A 55 16.01 -2.57 6.24
CA TYR A 55 16.55 -1.82 5.11
C TYR A 55 17.16 -2.80 4.12
N GLU A 56 16.67 -2.79 2.90
CA GLU A 56 17.22 -3.55 1.79
C GLU A 56 18.25 -2.69 1.05
N TYR A 57 19.47 -3.21 0.83
CA TYR A 57 20.46 -2.57 -0.03
C TYR A 57 20.56 -3.33 -1.35
N SER A 58 20.11 -2.69 -2.43
CA SER A 58 20.12 -3.27 -3.78
C SER A 58 20.48 -2.20 -4.80
N ASN A 59 21.36 -2.56 -5.76
CA ASN A 59 21.79 -1.68 -6.85
C ASN A 59 22.25 -0.28 -6.40
N GLY A 60 23.03 -0.22 -5.31
CA GLY A 60 23.57 1.04 -4.79
C GLY A 60 22.57 1.89 -4.00
N LYS A 61 21.37 1.38 -3.71
CA LYS A 61 20.30 2.13 -3.03
C LYS A 61 19.81 1.39 -1.81
N PHE A 62 19.59 2.14 -0.72
CA PHE A 62 18.87 1.66 0.45
C PHE A 62 17.38 1.91 0.27
N GLN A 63 16.57 0.88 0.47
CA GLN A 63 15.11 0.95 0.48
C GLN A 63 14.62 0.51 1.86
N LYS A 64 13.89 1.38 2.55
CA LYS A 64 13.24 1.02 3.80
C LYS A 64 12.09 0.06 3.50
N GLU A 65 12.01 -1.02 4.27
CA GLU A 65 10.87 -1.95 4.27
C GLU A 65 10.14 -1.89 5.61
N ILE A 66 8.81 -1.89 5.53
CA ILE A 66 7.92 -1.94 6.68
C ILE A 66 7.10 -3.22 6.56
N SER A 67 7.42 -4.16 7.45
CA SER A 67 6.73 -5.45 7.57
C SER A 67 5.62 -5.38 8.62
N VAL A 68 4.45 -5.91 8.31
CA VAL A 68 3.37 -6.16 9.27
C VAL A 68 2.95 -7.62 9.17
N VAL A 69 2.91 -8.32 10.29
CA VAL A 69 2.25 -9.63 10.38
C VAL A 69 0.78 -9.36 10.62
N GLN A 70 -0.10 -9.84 9.74
CA GLN A 70 -1.54 -9.69 9.93
C GLN A 70 -2.10 -10.76 10.87
N LYS A 71 -3.30 -10.53 11.42
CA LYS A 71 -3.97 -11.51 12.30
C LYS A 71 -4.60 -12.69 11.54
N SER A 72 -5.01 -12.48 10.29
CA SER A 72 -5.66 -13.51 9.46
C SER A 72 -4.65 -14.50 8.87
N PHE A 73 -5.01 -15.79 8.84
CA PHE A 73 -4.19 -16.91 8.33
C PHE A 73 -4.15 -17.03 6.80
N TYR A 74 -4.84 -16.16 6.08
CA TYR A 74 -4.91 -16.21 4.62
C TYR A 74 -4.75 -14.83 4.02
N TYR A 75 -4.29 -14.78 2.78
CA TYR A 75 -4.40 -13.56 1.99
C TYR A 75 -5.89 -13.24 1.78
N ASP A 76 -6.32 -12.08 2.26
CA ASP A 76 -7.72 -11.64 2.21
C ASP A 76 -7.83 -10.13 1.94
N GLU A 77 -9.06 -9.61 1.97
CA GLU A 77 -9.32 -8.18 1.77
C GLU A 77 -8.58 -7.31 2.78
N MET A 78 -8.45 -7.76 4.04
CA MET A 78 -7.73 -7.02 5.08
C MET A 78 -6.24 -6.93 4.78
N THR A 79 -5.64 -7.97 4.17
CA THR A 79 -4.25 -7.91 3.67
C THR A 79 -4.05 -6.72 2.74
N VAL A 80 -4.95 -6.54 1.78
CA VAL A 80 -4.85 -5.45 0.79
C VAL A 80 -5.12 -4.10 1.44
N LYS A 81 -6.10 -4.02 2.36
CA LYS A 81 -6.42 -2.80 3.11
C LYS A 81 -5.23 -2.35 3.98
N ILE A 82 -4.60 -3.25 4.73
CA ILE A 82 -3.40 -2.95 5.51
C ILE A 82 -2.28 -2.44 4.60
N ALA A 83 -2.00 -3.13 3.50
CA ALA A 83 -0.96 -2.73 2.56
C ALA A 83 -1.20 -1.32 2.00
N HIS A 84 -2.45 -1.04 1.58
CA HIS A 84 -2.82 0.26 1.04
C HIS A 84 -2.74 1.36 2.09
N PHE A 85 -3.29 1.15 3.29
CA PHE A 85 -3.23 2.10 4.40
C PHE A 85 -1.77 2.47 4.75
N LEU A 86 -0.90 1.47 4.90
CA LEU A 86 0.51 1.69 5.23
C LEU A 86 1.28 2.36 4.10
N SER A 87 0.95 2.06 2.83
CA SER A 87 1.61 2.69 1.68
C SER A 87 1.37 4.20 1.63
N MET A 88 0.17 4.66 2.00
CA MET A 88 -0.12 6.09 2.13
C MET A 88 0.58 6.70 3.34
N ARG A 89 0.64 5.97 4.46
CA ARG A 89 1.27 6.47 5.69
C ARG A 89 2.79 6.59 5.58
N PHE A 90 3.40 5.72 4.78
CA PHE A 90 4.85 5.60 4.59
C PHE A 90 5.21 5.57 3.08
N PRO A 91 4.97 6.66 2.34
CA PRO A 91 4.99 6.68 0.86
C PRO A 91 6.35 6.42 0.21
N LYS A 92 7.43 6.35 0.99
CA LYS A 92 8.80 6.06 0.52
C LYS A 92 9.30 4.69 0.94
N SER A 93 8.46 3.88 1.59
CA SER A 93 8.83 2.55 2.08
C SER A 93 8.19 1.48 1.21
N LYS A 94 8.87 0.36 1.06
CA LYS A 94 8.25 -0.88 0.58
C LYS A 94 7.40 -1.42 1.73
N ILE A 95 6.15 -1.79 1.43
CA ILE A 95 5.23 -2.35 2.42
C ILE A 95 5.12 -3.85 2.18
N GLU A 96 5.28 -4.63 3.23
CA GLU A 96 5.10 -6.08 3.20
C GLU A 96 4.07 -6.48 4.26
N VAL A 97 3.01 -7.16 3.86
CA VAL A 97 2.01 -7.75 4.77
C VAL A 97 2.19 -9.26 4.76
N LYS A 98 2.58 -9.81 5.90
CA LYS A 98 2.91 -11.22 6.10
C LYS A 98 1.72 -11.94 6.69
N VAL A 99 1.32 -13.03 6.04
CA VAL A 99 0.38 -14.01 6.61
C VAL A 99 1.14 -14.81 7.67
N PRO A 100 0.65 -14.87 8.92
CA PRO A 100 1.31 -15.60 9.99
C PRO A 100 1.28 -17.10 9.71
N ARG A 101 2.34 -17.77 10.12
CA ARG A 101 2.37 -19.22 10.32
C ARG A 101 1.97 -19.55 11.77
N ASP A 102 1.63 -20.80 12.05
CA ASP A 102 1.16 -21.25 13.37
C ASP A 102 2.08 -20.84 14.54
N ASP A 103 3.38 -20.72 14.30
CA ASP A 103 4.41 -20.32 15.28
C ASP A 103 4.46 -18.81 15.57
N GLN A 104 3.60 -18.01 14.96
CA GLN A 104 3.63 -16.54 15.04
C GLN A 104 2.40 -15.93 15.73
N LEU A 105 1.55 -16.77 16.34
CA LEU A 105 0.26 -16.37 16.92
C LEU A 105 0.34 -15.66 18.26
N ASP A 106 1.39 -15.91 19.05
CA ASP A 106 1.60 -15.27 20.36
C ASP A 106 1.83 -13.76 20.28
N ARG A 107 1.83 -13.20 19.06
CA ARG A 107 2.05 -11.77 18.78
C ARG A 107 0.79 -10.93 18.88
N PHE A 108 -0.40 -11.52 19.01
CA PHE A 108 -1.69 -10.80 18.97
C PHE A 108 -2.38 -10.69 20.32
#